data_AF-A0A969M7U7-F1
#
_entry.id   AF-A0A969M7U7-F1
#
_cell.length_a   1.000
_cell.length_b   1.000
_cell.length_c   1.000
_cell.angle_alpha   90.00
_cell.angle_beta   90.00
_cell.angle_gamma   90.00
#
_symmetry.space_group_name_H-M   'P 1'
#
loop_
_entity.id
_entity.type
_entity.pdbx_description
1 polymer ?
#
loop_
_entity_poly.entity_id
_entity_poly.type
_entity_poly.pdbx_seq_one_letter_code
_entity_poly.pdbx_strand_id
1 'polypeptide(L)'
;MTTLWHAGTGLPWDWRIGAADSSEREHWKDMLPQLPENALVTADAGFVGFEYVQAVIASGRHLLLRVGANVRLLRELGYAREQEGVVYLWPDQQAKAGQAPLMLRLVTAQGGKHPVYLVTSVLDTRRLSDTQVIELYRRRWGIELFYRHLKQTFARRKLRSGNAENARVEMEWSLLGLWGMGLYAQVQLTRAKIEPKRLSVAKMLRGFRRTLRDYRHPIERGTTLCGVLSEALIDEYPRKNKTSRNYPRKKQEKPPGPPHIQLATRAQIAQAKLIQAETQKGLSA
;
A
#
# COMPACT_ATOMS: atom_id res chain seq x y z
N MET A 1 12.22 -8.70 -1.46
CA MET A 1 11.43 -8.22 -2.63
C MET A 1 10.43 -7.20 -2.13
N THR A 2 10.42 -6.03 -2.75
CA THR A 2 9.52 -4.92 -2.43
C THR A 2 8.65 -4.66 -3.65
N THR A 3 7.34 -4.45 -3.47
CA THR A 3 6.40 -4.25 -4.58
C THR A 3 5.50 -3.06 -4.30
N LEU A 4 5.41 -2.14 -5.25
CA LEU A 4 4.34 -1.16 -5.35
C LEU A 4 3.15 -1.80 -6.03
N TRP A 5 1.99 -1.71 -5.41
CA TRP A 5 0.77 -2.37 -5.88
C TRP A 5 -0.32 -1.33 -6.07
N HIS A 6 -0.88 -1.27 -7.27
CA HIS A 6 -1.86 -0.24 -7.62
C HIS A 6 -3.24 -0.62 -7.07
N ALA A 7 -3.71 0.11 -6.05
CA ALA A 7 -4.91 -0.24 -5.30
C ALA A 7 -6.22 -0.24 -6.11
N GLY A 8 -6.24 0.44 -7.26
CA GLY A 8 -7.41 0.48 -8.14
C GLY A 8 -7.52 -0.75 -9.06
N THR A 9 -6.41 -1.14 -9.67
CA THR A 9 -6.37 -2.26 -10.64
C THR A 9 -6.03 -3.58 -9.95
N GLY A 10 -5.32 -3.54 -8.84
CA GLY A 10 -4.81 -4.71 -8.16
C GLY A 10 -3.64 -5.40 -8.86
N LEU A 11 -2.96 -4.69 -9.75
CA LEU A 11 -1.74 -5.14 -10.42
C LEU A 11 -0.50 -4.49 -9.80
N PRO A 12 0.67 -5.16 -9.86
CA PRO A 12 1.92 -4.52 -9.47
C PRO A 12 2.20 -3.31 -10.39
N TRP A 13 2.63 -2.20 -9.79
CA TRP A 13 3.06 -0.99 -10.48
C TRP A 13 4.56 -1.02 -10.76
N ASP A 14 5.35 -1.38 -9.73
CA ASP A 14 6.81 -1.51 -9.81
C ASP A 14 7.28 -2.49 -8.71
N TRP A 15 8.46 -3.07 -8.85
CA TRP A 15 9.07 -3.95 -7.84
C TRP A 15 10.60 -3.93 -7.84
N ARG A 16 11.18 -4.28 -6.70
CA ARG A 16 12.63 -4.52 -6.54
C ARG A 16 12.88 -5.89 -5.93
N ILE A 17 13.84 -6.60 -6.50
CA ILE A 17 14.35 -7.86 -5.98
C ILE A 17 15.80 -7.62 -5.55
N GLY A 18 16.02 -7.58 -4.24
CA GLY A 18 17.35 -7.47 -3.64
C GLY A 18 17.75 -8.75 -2.91
N ALA A 19 18.98 -8.76 -2.42
CA ALA A 19 19.52 -9.81 -1.55
C ALA A 19 18.72 -9.93 -0.24
N ALA A 20 18.95 -11.00 0.52
CA ALA A 20 18.17 -11.29 1.73
C ALA A 20 18.29 -10.21 2.82
N ASP A 21 19.38 -9.46 2.82
CA ASP A 21 19.71 -8.34 3.70
C ASP A 21 19.30 -6.97 3.15
N SER A 22 18.74 -6.91 1.93
CA SER A 22 18.27 -5.66 1.32
C SER A 22 17.18 -4.97 2.16
N SER A 23 17.30 -3.65 2.30
CA SER A 23 16.34 -2.86 3.06
C SER A 23 15.12 -2.52 2.21
N GLU A 24 13.93 -2.94 2.67
CA GLU A 24 12.66 -2.53 2.01
C GLU A 24 12.49 -1.01 1.98
N ARG A 25 13.11 -0.28 2.93
CA ARG A 25 13.10 1.18 2.97
C ARG A 25 13.98 1.81 1.90
N GLU A 26 15.09 1.17 1.53
CA GLU A 26 15.97 1.63 0.45
C GLU A 26 15.29 1.41 -0.90
N HIS A 27 14.78 0.20 -1.16
CA HIS A 27 13.99 -0.07 -2.37
C HIS A 27 12.83 0.92 -2.50
N TRP A 28 12.13 1.21 -1.41
CA TRP A 28 11.07 2.20 -1.43
C TRP A 28 11.57 3.59 -1.91
N LYS A 29 12.69 4.08 -1.36
CA LYS A 29 13.25 5.38 -1.73
C LYS A 29 13.60 5.41 -3.22
N ASP A 30 14.14 4.33 -3.77
CA ASP A 30 14.49 4.21 -5.20
C ASP A 30 13.26 4.17 -6.10
N MET A 31 12.13 3.68 -5.59
CA MET A 31 10.88 3.54 -6.35
C MET A 31 10.01 4.81 -6.28
N LEU A 32 10.21 5.68 -5.28
CA LEU A 32 9.42 6.90 -5.08
C LEU A 32 9.42 7.86 -6.29
N PRO A 33 10.57 8.13 -6.96
CA PRO A 33 10.58 8.99 -8.14
C PRO A 33 9.75 8.46 -9.32
N GLN A 34 9.49 7.15 -9.36
CA GLN A 34 8.74 6.49 -10.44
C GLN A 34 7.22 6.58 -10.26
N LEU A 35 6.77 7.06 -9.11
CA LEU A 35 5.36 7.32 -8.87
C LEU A 35 4.94 8.62 -9.58
N PRO A 36 3.73 8.66 -10.15
CA PRO A 36 3.21 9.89 -10.74
C PRO A 36 3.08 10.97 -9.66
N GLU A 37 3.09 12.22 -10.10
CA GLU A 37 2.78 13.35 -9.22
C GLU A 37 1.44 13.15 -8.53
N ASN A 38 1.31 13.64 -7.29
CA ASN A 38 0.11 13.50 -6.47
C ASN A 38 -0.31 12.05 -6.13
N ALA A 39 0.53 11.04 -6.39
CA ALA A 39 0.25 9.67 -5.97
C ALA A 39 0.05 9.57 -4.45
N LEU A 40 -0.96 8.81 -4.00
CA LEU A 40 -1.18 8.51 -2.58
C LEU A 40 -0.60 7.14 -2.24
N VAL A 41 0.46 7.14 -1.44
CA VAL A 41 1.17 5.97 -0.97
C VAL A 41 0.50 5.44 0.29
N THR A 42 0.04 4.20 0.26
CA THR A 42 -0.56 3.55 1.45
C THR A 42 0.40 2.52 2.04
N ALA A 43 0.73 2.64 3.32
CA ALA A 43 1.61 1.68 4.00
C ALA A 43 1.20 1.39 5.45
N ASP A 44 1.74 0.30 6.03
CA ASP A 44 1.48 -0.11 7.41
C ASP A 44 2.50 0.48 8.40
N ALA A 45 2.31 0.20 9.69
CA ALA A 45 3.03 0.83 10.82
C ALA A 45 4.58 0.67 10.80
N GLY A 46 5.13 -0.20 9.95
CA GLY A 46 6.59 -0.34 9.76
C GLY A 46 7.26 0.84 9.03
N PHE A 47 6.46 1.72 8.39
CA PHE A 47 6.94 2.84 7.57
C PHE A 47 6.73 4.22 8.21
N VAL A 48 6.41 4.32 9.50
CA VAL A 48 6.09 5.60 10.19
C VAL A 48 7.34 6.39 10.64
N GLY A 49 8.46 6.28 9.92
CA GLY A 49 9.68 7.05 10.23
C GLY A 49 9.56 8.49 9.74
N PHE A 50 10.03 9.47 10.52
CA PHE A 50 10.00 10.89 10.11
C PHE A 50 10.64 11.10 8.73
N GLU A 51 11.84 10.56 8.50
CA GLU A 51 12.54 10.67 7.21
C GLU A 51 11.74 10.08 6.05
N TYR A 52 11.00 8.99 6.28
CA TYR A 52 10.17 8.36 5.27
C TYR A 52 8.99 9.26 4.90
N VAL A 53 8.27 9.77 5.90
CA VAL A 53 7.15 10.68 5.72
C VAL A 53 7.61 11.96 5.03
N GLN A 54 8.75 12.51 5.47
CA GLN A 54 9.36 13.70 4.88
C GLN A 54 9.74 13.47 3.41
N ALA A 55 10.40 12.35 3.08
CA ALA A 55 10.79 12.05 1.71
C ALA A 55 9.58 11.98 0.75
N VAL A 56 8.48 11.35 1.19
CA VAL A 56 7.24 11.28 0.39
C VAL A 56 6.68 12.68 0.16
N ILE A 57 6.53 13.49 1.21
CA ILE A 57 5.98 14.84 1.10
C ILE A 57 6.88 15.74 0.24
N ALA A 58 8.20 15.72 0.48
CA ALA A 58 9.17 16.51 -0.26
C ALA A 58 9.21 16.15 -1.76
N SER A 59 8.87 14.91 -2.10
CA SER A 59 8.76 14.48 -3.50
C SER A 59 7.48 14.96 -4.19
N GLY A 60 6.55 15.65 -3.51
CA GLY A 60 5.25 16.05 -4.08
C GLY A 60 4.23 14.92 -4.18
N ARG A 61 4.47 13.80 -3.48
CA ARG A 61 3.53 12.69 -3.32
C ARG A 61 2.84 12.78 -1.95
N HIS A 62 1.78 11.99 -1.78
CA HIS A 62 1.01 11.95 -0.54
C HIS A 62 1.15 10.60 0.14
N LEU A 63 0.90 10.56 1.45
CA LEU A 63 0.93 9.33 2.24
C LEU A 63 -0.39 9.07 2.97
N LEU A 64 -0.63 7.79 3.24
CA LEU A 64 -1.67 7.24 4.09
C LEU A 64 -1.06 6.08 4.88
N LEU A 65 -0.85 6.29 6.17
CA LEU A 65 -0.17 5.32 7.03
C LEU A 65 -1.10 4.88 8.16
N ARG A 66 -1.04 3.59 8.51
CA ARG A 66 -1.54 3.16 9.81
C ARG A 66 -0.53 3.46 10.89
N VAL A 67 -1.00 4.03 11.99
CA VAL A 67 -0.19 4.34 13.17
C VAL A 67 -0.71 3.57 14.38
N GLY A 68 0.18 3.29 15.32
CA GLY A 68 -0.14 2.64 16.59
C GLY A 68 0.70 3.20 17.73
N ALA A 69 0.73 2.49 18.85
CA ALA A 69 1.40 2.90 20.09
C ALA A 69 2.91 3.18 19.97
N ASN A 70 3.55 2.82 18.85
CA ASN A 70 4.94 3.20 18.58
C ASN A 70 5.10 4.63 18.03
N VAL A 71 4.01 5.36 17.81
CA VAL A 71 4.02 6.69 17.16
C VAL A 71 3.56 7.75 18.15
N ARG A 72 4.38 8.80 18.29
CA ARG A 72 4.07 10.01 19.06
C ARG A 72 3.64 11.12 18.11
N LEU A 73 2.49 11.72 18.38
CA LEU A 73 1.92 12.81 17.60
C LEU A 73 1.61 13.99 18.53
N LEU A 74 1.82 15.21 18.04
CA LEU A 74 1.49 16.45 18.74
C LEU A 74 0.21 17.07 18.18
N ARG A 75 -0.57 17.74 19.03
CA ARG A 75 -1.66 18.66 18.66
C ARG A 75 -1.38 20.06 19.21
N GLU A 76 -2.02 21.07 18.65
CA GLU A 76 -1.92 22.45 19.13
C GLU A 76 -0.49 22.97 19.15
N LEU A 77 0.30 22.59 18.13
CA LEU A 77 1.68 23.06 18.00
C LEU A 77 1.74 24.53 17.57
N GLY A 78 0.68 25.03 16.93
CA GLY A 78 0.59 26.40 16.43
C GLY A 78 1.56 26.69 15.28
N TYR A 79 2.04 25.65 14.59
CA TYR A 79 2.98 25.77 13.46
C TYR A 79 2.29 26.22 12.16
N ALA A 80 1.00 25.98 12.03
CA ALA A 80 0.17 26.45 10.93
C ALA A 80 -1.28 26.65 11.40
N ARG A 81 -2.15 27.15 10.51
CA ARG A 81 -3.59 27.23 10.81
C ARG A 81 -4.16 25.83 10.98
N GLU A 82 -4.47 25.47 12.22
CA GLU A 82 -4.96 24.13 12.56
C GLU A 82 -6.43 23.98 12.18
N GLN A 83 -6.77 22.80 11.67
CA GLN A 83 -8.14 22.35 11.44
C GLN A 83 -8.39 21.12 12.30
N GLU A 84 -9.65 20.70 12.41
CA GLU A 84 -9.99 19.49 13.14
C GLU A 84 -9.24 18.27 12.58
N GLY A 85 -8.66 17.48 13.48
CA GLY A 85 -7.90 16.28 13.13
C GLY A 85 -6.44 16.51 12.71
N VAL A 86 -5.96 17.76 12.65
CA VAL A 86 -4.53 18.04 12.39
C VAL A 86 -3.66 17.52 13.54
N VAL A 87 -2.56 16.88 13.19
CA VAL A 87 -1.55 16.35 14.09
C VAL A 87 -0.16 16.57 13.49
N TYR A 88 0.86 16.66 14.33
CA TYR A 88 2.24 16.84 13.90
C TYR A 88 3.10 15.63 14.28
N LEU A 89 3.84 15.12 13.30
CA LEU A 89 4.92 14.18 13.53
C LEU A 89 6.22 14.98 13.68
N TRP A 90 6.71 15.07 14.91
CA TRP A 90 7.92 15.84 15.22
C TRP A 90 8.70 15.20 16.37
N PRO A 91 9.55 14.18 16.08
CA PRO A 91 10.36 13.55 17.10
C PRO A 91 11.42 14.53 17.64
N ASP A 92 11.80 14.34 18.91
CA ASP A 92 12.68 15.27 19.63
C ASP A 92 14.05 15.46 18.97
N GLN A 93 14.56 14.42 18.29
CA GLN A 93 15.82 14.49 17.55
C GLN A 93 15.74 15.49 16.39
N GLN A 94 14.67 15.42 15.58
CA GLN A 94 14.47 16.32 14.44
C GLN A 94 14.13 17.73 14.89
N ALA A 95 13.36 17.87 15.97
CA ALA A 95 13.14 19.17 16.60
C ALA A 95 14.47 19.82 16.99
N LYS A 96 15.31 19.12 17.78
CA LYS A 96 16.64 19.62 18.20
C LYS A 96 17.56 19.95 17.02
N ALA A 97 17.45 19.22 15.90
CA ALA A 97 18.18 19.49 14.67
C ALA A 97 17.63 20.69 13.86
N GLY A 98 16.62 21.41 14.35
CA GLY A 98 16.01 22.56 13.68
C GLY A 98 15.10 22.19 12.51
N GLN A 99 14.75 20.91 12.33
CA GLN A 99 13.87 20.50 11.23
C GLN A 99 12.42 20.83 11.54
N ALA A 100 11.68 21.26 10.52
CA ALA A 100 10.27 21.57 10.63
C ALA A 100 9.40 20.33 10.98
N PRO A 101 8.33 20.49 11.77
CA PRO A 101 7.37 19.42 12.03
C PRO A 101 6.63 19.01 10.75
N LEU A 102 6.29 17.73 10.63
CA LEU A 102 5.46 17.23 9.53
C LEU A 102 3.99 17.31 9.90
N MET A 103 3.24 18.16 9.20
CA MET A 103 1.80 18.34 9.40
C MET A 103 1.01 17.24 8.68
N LEU A 104 0.14 16.55 9.43
CA LEU A 104 -0.66 15.42 8.98
C LEU A 104 -2.10 15.57 9.49
N ARG A 105 -3.03 14.78 8.92
CA ARG A 105 -4.40 14.62 9.41
C ARG A 105 -4.61 13.22 9.94
N LEU A 106 -5.15 13.10 11.16
CA LEU A 106 -5.52 11.85 11.80
C LEU A 106 -6.98 11.50 11.51
N VAL A 107 -7.21 10.29 11.01
CA VAL A 107 -8.53 9.70 10.78
C VAL A 107 -8.63 8.39 11.56
N THR A 108 -9.74 8.19 12.27
CA THR A 108 -9.97 6.95 13.03
C THR A 108 -11.04 6.10 12.36
N ALA A 109 -10.68 4.92 11.91
CA ALA A 109 -11.62 3.95 11.35
C ALA A 109 -12.25 3.12 12.49
N GLN A 110 -13.57 3.26 12.64
CA GLN A 110 -14.38 2.46 13.56
C GLN A 110 -15.09 1.31 12.81
N GLY A 111 -15.46 0.24 13.51
CA GLY A 111 -16.26 -0.87 12.94
C GLY A 111 -15.56 -2.24 12.86
N GLY A 112 -14.30 -2.33 13.28
CA GLY A 112 -13.63 -3.61 13.54
C GLY A 112 -13.68 -4.01 15.02
N LYS A 113 -13.03 -5.13 15.38
CA LYS A 113 -12.84 -5.50 16.81
C LYS A 113 -12.06 -4.45 17.61
N HIS A 114 -11.17 -3.72 16.94
CA HIS A 114 -10.36 -2.64 17.50
C HIS A 114 -10.33 -1.47 16.52
N PRO A 115 -10.27 -0.21 17.02
CA PRO A 115 -10.12 0.96 16.16
C PRO A 115 -8.81 0.92 15.38
N VAL A 116 -8.80 1.47 14.18
CA VAL A 116 -7.60 1.65 13.37
C VAL A 116 -7.33 3.14 13.21
N TYR A 117 -6.12 3.56 13.58
CA TYR A 117 -5.69 4.96 13.47
C TYR A 117 -4.87 5.14 12.20
N LEU A 118 -5.28 6.10 11.38
CA LEU A 118 -4.70 6.39 10.08
C LEU A 118 -4.23 7.84 10.06
N VAL A 119 -3.04 8.10 9.53
CA VAL A 119 -2.55 9.45 9.26
C VAL A 119 -2.36 9.66 7.77
N THR A 120 -2.73 10.84 7.28
CA THR A 120 -2.50 11.22 5.88
C THR A 120 -1.88 12.60 5.77
N SER A 121 -1.05 12.81 4.75
CA SER A 121 -0.53 14.14 4.40
C SER A 121 -1.55 15.00 3.64
N VAL A 122 -2.68 14.45 3.21
CA VAL A 122 -3.75 15.23 2.55
C VAL A 122 -4.60 15.87 3.64
N LEU A 123 -4.39 17.16 3.89
CA LEU A 123 -5.03 17.88 4.99
C LEU A 123 -6.47 18.30 4.65
N ASP A 124 -6.74 18.64 3.39
CA ASP A 124 -8.06 19.06 2.94
C ASP A 124 -9.05 17.88 2.87
N THR A 125 -10.08 17.95 3.70
CA THR A 125 -11.19 16.96 3.77
C THR A 125 -12.06 16.96 2.52
N ARG A 126 -12.10 18.05 1.75
CA ARG A 126 -12.82 18.14 0.47
C ARG A 126 -12.08 17.39 -0.64
N ARG A 127 -10.75 17.39 -0.59
CA ARG A 127 -9.89 16.65 -1.53
C ARG A 127 -9.86 15.15 -1.21
N LEU A 128 -9.82 14.79 0.06
CA LEU A 128 -9.83 13.40 0.50
C LEU A 128 -10.66 13.27 1.78
N SER A 129 -11.88 12.76 1.70
CA SER A 129 -12.75 12.61 2.87
C SER A 129 -12.26 11.50 3.80
N ASP A 130 -12.67 11.54 5.07
CA ASP A 130 -12.35 10.49 6.04
C ASP A 130 -12.87 9.11 5.61
N THR A 131 -14.04 9.08 4.94
CA THR A 131 -14.59 7.85 4.37
C THR A 131 -13.72 7.29 3.24
N GLN A 132 -13.17 8.16 2.38
CA GLN A 132 -12.23 7.77 1.32
C GLN A 132 -10.90 7.30 1.90
N VAL A 133 -10.38 7.94 2.95
CA VAL A 133 -9.17 7.51 3.68
C VAL A 133 -9.33 6.06 4.15
N ILE A 134 -10.45 5.77 4.82
CA ILE A 134 -10.73 4.42 5.35
C ILE A 134 -10.86 3.40 4.21
N GLU A 135 -11.57 3.73 3.13
CA GLU A 135 -11.75 2.85 1.98
C GLU A 135 -10.44 2.56 1.24
N LEU A 136 -9.61 3.58 1.01
CA LEU A 136 -8.29 3.41 0.39
C LEU A 136 -7.38 2.55 1.26
N TYR A 137 -7.36 2.78 2.58
CA TYR A 137 -6.59 1.94 3.49
C TYR A 137 -7.08 0.48 3.48
N ARG A 138 -8.40 0.25 3.41
CA ARG A 138 -8.98 -1.10 3.30
C ARG A 138 -8.45 -1.84 2.08
N ARG A 139 -8.29 -1.15 0.94
CA ARG A 139 -7.77 -1.75 -0.31
C ARG A 139 -6.32 -2.21 -0.19
N ARG A 140 -5.53 -1.66 0.74
CA ARG A 140 -4.14 -2.09 1.01
C ARG A 140 -4.00 -3.60 1.16
N TRP A 141 -4.97 -4.27 1.81
CA TRP A 141 -4.97 -5.73 2.00
C TRP A 141 -4.85 -6.52 0.67
N GLY A 142 -5.19 -5.92 -0.46
CA GLY A 142 -5.02 -6.53 -1.77
C GLY A 142 -3.57 -6.88 -2.12
N ILE A 143 -2.57 -6.18 -1.58
CA ILE A 143 -1.15 -6.57 -1.78
C ILE A 143 -0.83 -7.93 -1.14
N GLU A 144 -1.43 -8.25 0.01
CA GLU A 144 -1.26 -9.55 0.68
C GLU A 144 -1.93 -10.66 -0.14
N LEU A 145 -3.07 -10.36 -0.75
CA LEU A 145 -3.73 -11.26 -1.71
C LEU A 145 -2.87 -11.46 -2.97
N PHE A 146 -2.27 -10.39 -3.50
CA PHE A 146 -1.33 -10.48 -4.62
C PHE A 146 -0.15 -11.41 -4.30
N TYR A 147 0.51 -11.23 -3.15
CA TYR A 147 1.58 -12.14 -2.73
C TYR A 147 1.10 -13.58 -2.54
N ARG A 148 -0.11 -13.79 -2.03
CA ARG A 148 -0.71 -15.12 -1.96
C ARG A 148 -0.92 -15.70 -3.36
N HIS A 149 -1.41 -14.92 -4.30
CA HIS A 149 -1.60 -15.34 -5.69
C HIS A 149 -0.28 -15.72 -6.34
N LEU A 150 0.76 -14.90 -6.21
CA LEU A 150 2.10 -15.20 -6.71
C LEU A 150 2.64 -16.51 -6.11
N LYS A 151 2.66 -16.62 -4.78
CA LYS A 151 3.26 -17.76 -4.08
C LYS A 151 2.46 -19.05 -4.28
N GLN A 152 1.14 -19.00 -4.17
CA GLN A 152 0.28 -20.20 -4.12
C GLN A 152 -0.42 -20.46 -5.45
N THR A 153 -1.19 -19.52 -5.98
CA THR A 153 -2.00 -19.73 -7.20
C THR A 153 -1.14 -19.85 -8.45
N PHE A 154 -0.11 -19.02 -8.56
CA PHE A 154 0.87 -19.04 -9.64
C PHE A 154 2.05 -19.97 -9.36
N ALA A 155 2.04 -20.65 -8.20
CA ALA A 155 3.03 -21.65 -7.80
C ALA A 155 4.47 -21.14 -7.86
N ARG A 156 4.72 -19.94 -7.31
CA ARG A 156 6.06 -19.34 -7.13
C ARG A 156 6.48 -19.23 -5.67
N ARG A 157 5.99 -20.14 -4.82
CA ARG A 157 6.46 -20.27 -3.43
C ARG A 157 7.90 -20.78 -3.36
N LYS A 158 8.27 -21.68 -4.28
CA LYS A 158 9.64 -22.14 -4.51
C LYS A 158 9.97 -21.89 -5.97
N LEU A 159 11.14 -21.32 -6.22
CA LEU A 159 11.69 -21.16 -7.55
C LEU A 159 12.35 -22.47 -7.99
N ARG A 160 12.49 -22.67 -9.29
CA ARG A 160 13.04 -23.90 -9.88
C ARG A 160 14.55 -23.91 -9.85
N SER A 161 15.18 -22.76 -10.10
CA SER A 161 16.64 -22.66 -10.07
C SER A 161 17.20 -22.63 -8.65
N GLY A 162 18.27 -23.40 -8.41
CA GLY A 162 19.11 -23.28 -7.21
C GLY A 162 20.20 -22.20 -7.32
N ASN A 163 20.49 -21.72 -8.53
CA ASN A 163 21.39 -20.59 -8.77
C ASN A 163 20.65 -19.26 -8.56
N ALA A 164 21.26 -18.34 -7.80
CA ALA A 164 20.66 -17.07 -7.37
C ALA A 164 20.27 -16.14 -8.54
N GLU A 165 21.15 -15.97 -9.53
CA GLU A 165 20.88 -15.10 -10.68
C GLU A 165 19.72 -15.65 -11.53
N ASN A 166 19.73 -16.94 -11.80
CA ASN A 166 18.64 -17.60 -12.53
C ASN A 166 17.32 -17.56 -11.75
N ALA A 167 17.37 -17.67 -10.42
CA ALA A 167 16.21 -17.54 -9.56
C ALA A 167 15.65 -16.10 -9.60
N ARG A 168 16.52 -15.08 -9.64
CA ARG A 168 16.12 -13.68 -9.83
C ARG A 168 15.39 -13.51 -11.16
N VAL A 169 15.97 -14.00 -12.26
CA VAL A 169 15.36 -13.97 -13.59
C VAL A 169 14.01 -14.70 -13.62
N GLU A 170 13.92 -15.88 -13.00
CA GLU A 170 12.66 -16.64 -12.89
C GLU A 170 11.57 -15.83 -12.18
N MET A 171 11.93 -15.11 -11.10
CA MET A 171 10.98 -14.26 -10.37
C MET A 171 10.57 -13.03 -11.19
N GLU A 172 11.51 -12.35 -11.85
CA GLU A 172 11.23 -11.20 -12.73
C GLU A 172 10.22 -11.57 -13.82
N TRP A 173 10.49 -12.65 -14.57
CA TRP A 173 9.58 -13.13 -15.61
C TRP A 173 8.25 -13.63 -15.06
N SER A 174 8.25 -14.15 -13.83
CA SER A 174 7.00 -14.54 -13.16
C SER A 174 6.13 -13.35 -12.81
N LEU A 175 6.72 -12.25 -12.33
CA LEU A 175 6.02 -11.00 -12.04
C LEU A 175 5.51 -10.34 -13.32
N LEU A 176 6.37 -10.21 -14.34
CA LEU A 176 5.99 -9.67 -15.65
C LEU A 176 4.88 -10.49 -16.30
N GLY A 177 5.00 -11.82 -16.29
CA GLY A 177 3.97 -12.70 -16.85
C GLY A 177 2.64 -12.59 -16.10
N LEU A 178 2.67 -12.55 -14.77
CA LEU A 178 1.46 -12.38 -13.97
C LEU A 178 0.80 -11.01 -14.19
N TRP A 179 1.61 -9.96 -14.28
CA TRP A 179 1.16 -8.60 -14.61
C TRP A 179 0.53 -8.53 -16.00
N GLY A 180 1.20 -9.04 -17.04
CA GLY A 180 0.73 -9.00 -18.42
C GLY A 180 -0.56 -9.81 -18.62
N MET A 181 -0.63 -11.03 -18.06
CA MET A 181 -1.87 -11.81 -18.05
C MET A 181 -3.00 -11.07 -17.31
N GLY A 182 -2.68 -10.45 -16.18
CA GLY A 182 -3.62 -9.66 -15.39
C GLY A 182 -4.18 -8.47 -16.15
N LEU A 183 -3.30 -7.67 -16.76
CA LEU A 183 -3.66 -6.51 -17.58
C LEU A 183 -4.55 -6.93 -18.77
N TYR A 184 -4.14 -7.96 -19.50
CA TYR A 184 -4.90 -8.46 -20.64
C TYR A 184 -6.31 -8.91 -20.23
N ALA A 185 -6.43 -9.64 -19.11
CA ALA A 185 -7.72 -10.06 -18.58
C ALA A 185 -8.58 -8.88 -18.13
N GLN A 186 -7.98 -7.87 -17.49
CA GLN A 186 -8.70 -6.64 -17.08
C GLN A 186 -9.24 -5.87 -18.28
N VAL A 187 -8.50 -5.80 -19.39
CA VAL A 187 -9.01 -5.21 -20.64
C VAL A 187 -10.27 -5.94 -21.13
N GLN A 188 -10.31 -7.28 -21.07
CA GLN A 188 -11.52 -8.03 -21.44
C GLN A 188 -12.68 -7.78 -20.46
N LEU A 189 -12.41 -7.70 -19.16
CA LEU A 189 -13.43 -7.34 -18.17
C LEU A 189 -13.99 -5.93 -18.40
N THR A 190 -13.14 -4.95 -18.66
CA THR A 190 -13.56 -3.57 -18.91
C THR A 190 -14.41 -3.46 -20.18
N ARG A 191 -14.08 -4.21 -21.24
CA ARG A 191 -14.94 -4.30 -22.44
C ARG A 191 -16.32 -4.88 -22.12
N ALA A 192 -16.39 -5.81 -21.17
CA ALA A 192 -17.65 -6.35 -20.64
C ALA A 192 -18.30 -5.46 -19.56
N LYS A 193 -17.79 -4.24 -19.31
CA LYS A 193 -18.26 -3.30 -18.27
C LYS A 193 -18.19 -3.86 -16.85
N ILE A 194 -17.22 -4.74 -16.60
CA ILE A 194 -16.96 -5.35 -15.29
C ILE A 194 -15.75 -4.66 -14.65
N GLU A 195 -15.87 -4.30 -13.38
CA GLU A 195 -14.77 -3.67 -12.63
C GLU A 195 -13.52 -4.60 -12.52
N PRO A 196 -12.30 -4.09 -12.74
CA PRO A 196 -11.05 -4.88 -12.68
C PRO A 196 -10.85 -5.68 -11.38
N LYS A 197 -11.32 -5.13 -10.25
CA LYS A 197 -11.26 -5.77 -8.92
C LYS A 197 -11.98 -7.12 -8.85
N ARG A 198 -12.87 -7.42 -9.81
CA ARG A 198 -13.59 -8.69 -9.89
C ARG A 198 -12.79 -9.81 -10.53
N LEU A 199 -11.58 -9.54 -11.02
CA LEU A 199 -10.74 -10.55 -11.65
C LEU A 199 -10.36 -11.69 -10.67
N SER A 200 -10.64 -12.92 -11.08
CA SER A 200 -10.13 -14.14 -10.45
C SER A 200 -8.82 -14.56 -11.11
N VAL A 201 -7.70 -14.32 -10.41
CA VAL A 201 -6.36 -14.75 -10.86
C VAL A 201 -6.33 -16.26 -11.17
N ALA A 202 -7.07 -17.07 -10.41
CA ALA A 202 -7.13 -18.52 -10.65
C ALA A 202 -7.84 -18.86 -11.97
N LYS A 203 -8.98 -18.23 -12.29
CA LYS A 203 -9.69 -18.45 -13.55
C LYS A 203 -8.88 -17.91 -14.73
N MET A 204 -8.27 -16.73 -14.58
CA MET A 204 -7.35 -16.15 -15.56
C MET A 204 -6.22 -17.14 -15.91
N LEU A 205 -5.50 -17.65 -14.91
CA LEU A 205 -4.41 -18.61 -15.12
C LEU A 205 -4.89 -19.90 -15.78
N ARG A 206 -6.11 -20.37 -15.46
CA ARG A 206 -6.71 -21.52 -16.15
C ARG A 206 -6.96 -21.22 -17.63
N GLY A 207 -7.49 -20.04 -17.95
CA GLY A 207 -7.70 -19.60 -19.33
C GLY A 207 -6.42 -19.64 -20.15
N PHE A 208 -5.36 -18.96 -19.69
CA PHE A 208 -4.07 -18.97 -20.38
C PHE A 208 -3.45 -20.38 -20.49
N ARG A 209 -3.44 -21.17 -19.41
CA ARG A 209 -2.90 -22.53 -19.43
C ARG A 209 -3.66 -23.45 -20.38
N ARG A 210 -4.96 -23.29 -20.48
CA ARG A 210 -5.80 -24.02 -21.43
C ARG A 210 -5.40 -23.65 -22.85
N THR A 211 -5.38 -22.36 -23.20
CA THR A 211 -4.97 -21.90 -24.54
C THR A 211 -3.58 -22.39 -24.94
N LEU A 212 -2.62 -22.40 -24.01
CA LEU A 212 -1.26 -22.93 -24.25
C LEU A 212 -1.21 -24.45 -24.46
N ARG A 213 -2.19 -25.21 -23.99
CA ARG A 213 -2.30 -26.67 -24.23
C ARG A 213 -3.08 -26.98 -25.49
N ASP A 214 -4.14 -26.22 -25.73
CA ASP A 214 -5.13 -26.47 -26.77
C ASP A 214 -4.71 -25.93 -28.15
N TYR A 215 -3.51 -25.35 -28.30
CA TYR A 215 -3.01 -24.81 -29.59
C TYR A 215 -3.00 -25.83 -30.75
N ARG A 216 -3.17 -27.12 -30.44
CA ARG A 216 -3.23 -28.23 -31.40
C ARG A 216 -4.65 -28.70 -31.74
N HIS A 217 -5.71 -28.12 -31.18
CA HIS A 217 -7.10 -28.55 -31.36
C HIS A 217 -8.02 -27.44 -31.90
N PRO A 218 -9.08 -27.77 -32.66
CA PRO A 218 -10.03 -26.78 -33.15
C PRO A 218 -10.71 -26.04 -31.99
N ILE A 219 -10.77 -24.71 -32.08
CA ILE A 219 -11.41 -23.87 -31.06
C ILE A 219 -12.93 -24.04 -31.17
N GLU A 220 -13.57 -24.59 -30.13
CA GLU A 220 -15.03 -24.57 -30.00
C GLU A 220 -15.53 -23.11 -29.86
N ARG A 221 -16.66 -22.76 -30.49
CA ARG A 221 -17.26 -21.42 -30.37
C ARG A 221 -17.51 -21.06 -28.91
N GLY A 222 -17.17 -19.84 -28.51
CA GLY A 222 -17.27 -19.38 -27.11
C GLY A 222 -16.07 -19.74 -26.22
N THR A 223 -15.13 -20.56 -26.71
CA THR A 223 -14.00 -21.02 -25.90
C THR A 223 -12.69 -20.26 -26.15
N THR A 224 -12.76 -19.13 -26.86
CA THR A 224 -11.61 -18.25 -27.11
C THR A 224 -11.01 -17.74 -25.80
N LEU A 225 -9.71 -17.42 -25.80
CA LEU A 225 -9.05 -16.85 -24.62
C LEU A 225 -9.80 -15.60 -24.13
N CYS A 226 -10.20 -14.71 -25.04
CA CYS A 226 -10.94 -13.49 -24.68
C CYS A 226 -12.28 -13.80 -23.99
N GLY A 227 -13.06 -14.75 -24.50
CA GLY A 227 -14.34 -15.15 -23.89
C GLY A 227 -14.15 -15.78 -22.50
N VAL A 228 -13.17 -16.66 -22.36
CA VAL A 228 -12.85 -17.26 -21.05
C VAL A 228 -12.38 -16.19 -20.04
N LEU A 229 -11.63 -15.19 -20.49
CA LEU A 229 -11.15 -14.12 -19.63
C LEU A 229 -12.25 -13.12 -19.24
N SER A 230 -13.25 -12.86 -20.10
CA SER A 230 -14.40 -12.02 -19.72
C SER A 230 -15.23 -12.62 -18.58
N GLU A 231 -15.17 -13.94 -18.39
CA GLU A 231 -15.86 -14.68 -17.33
C GLU A 231 -14.94 -15.07 -16.16
N ALA A 232 -13.69 -14.60 -16.16
CA ALA A 232 -12.71 -14.90 -15.12
C ALA A 232 -12.98 -14.11 -13.83
N LEU A 233 -14.16 -14.28 -13.23
CA LEU A 233 -14.66 -13.52 -12.10
C LEU A 233 -14.46 -14.25 -10.77
N ILE A 234 -14.19 -13.49 -9.71
CA ILE A 234 -14.26 -13.99 -8.33
C ILE A 234 -15.67 -14.52 -8.04
N ASP A 235 -15.74 -15.57 -7.23
CA ASP A 235 -17.02 -16.18 -6.88
C ASP A 235 -17.82 -15.23 -5.96
N GLU A 236 -19.12 -15.09 -6.22
CA GLU A 236 -19.99 -14.15 -5.49
C GLU A 236 -20.57 -14.74 -4.19
N TYR A 237 -20.44 -16.05 -3.97
CA TYR A 237 -21.08 -16.68 -2.82
C TYR A 237 -20.37 -16.36 -1.50
N PRO A 238 -21.13 -16.19 -0.39
CA PRO A 238 -20.57 -15.99 0.92
C PRO A 238 -19.80 -17.25 1.35
N ARG A 239 -18.47 -17.13 1.45
CA ARG A 239 -17.64 -18.23 1.93
C ARG A 239 -17.91 -18.47 3.41
N LYS A 240 -18.27 -19.71 3.76
CA LYS A 240 -18.32 -20.16 5.16
C LYS A 240 -16.98 -19.88 5.84
N ASN A 241 -17.05 -19.51 7.12
CA ASN A 241 -15.92 -19.05 7.91
C ASN A 241 -14.73 -20.02 7.80
N LYS A 242 -13.60 -19.54 7.27
CA LYS A 242 -12.35 -20.30 7.14
C LYS A 242 -11.53 -20.33 8.44
N THR A 243 -12.12 -20.01 9.60
CA THR A 243 -11.48 -20.32 10.87
C THR A 243 -11.25 -21.82 10.95
N SER A 244 -9.99 -22.25 10.85
CA SER A 244 -9.61 -23.58 11.31
C SER A 244 -9.99 -23.65 12.79
N ARG A 245 -10.98 -24.47 13.13
CA ARG A 245 -11.20 -24.88 14.52
C ARG A 245 -9.92 -25.61 14.96
N ASN A 246 -9.29 -25.15 16.03
CA ASN A 246 -8.11 -25.77 16.67
C ASN A 246 -6.81 -25.81 15.84
N TYR A 247 -6.25 -24.66 15.47
CA TYR A 247 -4.81 -24.63 15.13
C TYR A 247 -4.00 -24.54 16.43
N PRO A 248 -3.19 -25.56 16.81
CA PRO A 248 -2.61 -25.69 18.15
C PRO A 248 -1.57 -24.61 18.50
N ARG A 249 -1.16 -23.77 17.54
CA ARG A 249 -0.24 -22.64 17.74
C ARG A 249 -0.78 -21.35 17.14
N LYS A 250 -2.06 -21.02 17.38
CA LYS A 250 -2.56 -19.70 16.99
C LYS A 250 -1.91 -18.66 17.90
N LYS A 251 -0.94 -17.91 17.36
CA LYS A 251 -0.31 -16.80 18.07
C LYS A 251 -1.40 -15.81 18.50
N GLN A 252 -1.48 -15.54 19.80
CA GLN A 252 -2.31 -14.47 20.34
C GLN A 252 -1.49 -13.17 20.26
N GLU A 253 -1.51 -12.55 19.09
CA GLU A 253 -0.89 -11.23 18.93
C GLU A 253 -1.84 -10.19 19.51
N LYS A 254 -1.34 -9.38 20.46
CA LYS A 254 -2.08 -8.23 20.97
C LYS A 254 -2.25 -7.23 19.81
N PRO A 255 -3.44 -6.65 19.62
CA PRO A 255 -3.64 -5.64 18.59
C PRO A 255 -2.71 -4.44 18.89
N PRO A 256 -2.22 -3.73 17.85
CA PRO A 256 -1.49 -2.49 18.05
C PRO A 256 -2.33 -1.52 18.87
N GLY A 257 -1.75 -0.96 19.94
CA GLY A 257 -2.40 0.08 20.74
C GLY A 257 -2.59 1.39 19.97
N PRO A 258 -3.38 2.34 20.51
CA PRO A 258 -3.55 3.67 19.92
C PRO A 258 -2.23 4.45 19.90
N PRO A 259 -2.03 5.39 18.95
CA PRO A 259 -0.88 6.29 18.97
C PRO A 259 -0.90 7.22 20.19
N HIS A 260 0.28 7.65 20.63
CA HIS A 260 0.42 8.60 21.73
C HIS A 260 0.20 10.02 21.21
N ILE A 261 -1.01 10.54 21.39
CA ILE A 261 -1.38 11.90 21.03
C ILE A 261 -1.28 12.78 22.27
N GLN A 262 -0.52 13.87 22.20
CA GLN A 262 -0.38 14.83 23.29
C GLN A 262 -0.43 16.27 22.79
N LEU A 263 -0.80 17.19 23.66
CA LEU A 263 -0.68 18.62 23.41
C LEU A 263 0.81 19.00 23.37
N ALA A 264 1.15 19.92 22.48
CA ALA A 264 2.50 20.46 22.41
C ALA A 264 2.85 21.23 23.69
N THR A 265 4.07 21.03 24.18
CA THR A 265 4.59 21.80 25.33
C THR A 265 4.91 23.24 24.92
N ARG A 266 4.97 24.16 25.88
CA ARG A 266 5.36 25.57 25.62
C ARG A 266 6.71 25.68 24.88
N ALA A 267 7.68 24.84 25.23
CA ALA A 267 8.98 24.80 24.58
C ALA A 267 8.87 24.37 23.11
N GLN A 268 8.09 23.31 22.82
CA GLN A 268 7.84 22.85 21.46
C GLN A 268 7.11 23.91 20.63
N ILE A 269 6.12 24.60 21.19
CA ILE A 269 5.40 25.70 20.51
C ILE A 269 6.36 26.85 20.20
N ALA A 270 7.19 27.27 21.16
CA ALA A 270 8.16 28.35 20.95
C ALA A 270 9.16 27.99 19.84
N GLN A 271 9.68 26.77 19.86
CA GLN A 271 10.61 26.27 18.85
C GLN A 271 9.97 26.16 17.47
N ALA A 272 8.73 25.67 17.39
CA ALA A 272 7.98 25.59 16.13
C ALA A 272 7.77 26.98 15.51
N LYS A 273 7.45 28.00 16.32
CA LYS A 273 7.32 29.39 15.86
C LYS A 273 8.63 29.97 15.32
N LEU A 274 9.76 29.67 15.95
CA LEU A 274 11.08 30.10 15.47
C LEU A 274 11.37 29.52 14.08
N ILE A 275 11.22 28.20 13.92
CA ILE A 275 11.45 27.50 12.65
C ILE A 275 10.49 28.01 11.55
N GLN A 276 9.22 28.26 11.91
CA GLN A 276 8.24 28.81 10.97
C GLN A 276 8.67 30.19 10.44
N ALA A 277 9.13 31.07 11.34
CA ALA A 277 9.58 32.41 10.98
C ALA A 277 10.82 32.38 10.07
N GLU A 278 11.77 31.47 10.33
CA GLU A 278 12.95 31.26 9.48
C GLU A 278 12.56 30.74 8.09
N THR A 279 11.64 29.77 8.03
CA THR A 279 11.16 29.20 6.77
C THR A 279 10.47 30.25 5.88
N GLN A 280 9.68 31.14 6.48
CA GLN A 280 9.02 32.24 5.74
C GLN A 280 10.01 33.28 5.21
N LYS A 281 11.08 33.58 5.96
CA LYS A 281 12.16 34.46 5.50
C LYS A 281 12.94 33.87 4.32
N GLY A 282 13.18 32.56 4.32
CA GLY A 282 13.88 31.86 3.22
C GLY A 282 13.07 31.72 1.93
N LEU A 283 11.73 31.77 1.99
CA LEU A 283 10.83 31.73 0.82
C LEU A 283 10.61 33.11 0.16
N SER A 284 11.04 34.19 0.81
CA SER A 284 10.87 35.58 0.36
C SER A 284 12.16 36.22 -0.16
N ALA A 285 13.26 35.46 -0.20
CA ALA A 285 14.54 35.83 -0.81
C ALA A 285 14.74 35.06 -2.12
#